data_AF-A0A0B7BAB2-F1
#
_entry.id   AF-A0A0B7BAB2-F1
#
_cell.length_a   1.000
_cell.length_b   1.000
_cell.length_c   1.000
_cell.angle_alpha   90.00
_cell.angle_beta   90.00
_cell.angle_gamma   90.00
#
_symmetry.space_group_name_H-M   'P 1'
#
loop_
_entity.id
_entity.type
_entity.pdbx_description
1 polymer ?
#
loop_
_entity_poly.entity_id
_entity_poly.type
_entity_poly.pdbx_seq_one_letter_code
_entity_poly.pdbx_strand_id
1 'polypeptide(L)'
;MIQQPKQQLPKKIQPSQDKPKIFSSRKHVSVSTVRGLDNKVEHKRTVRNSSGHEENTVTRSIGDKSYSVTTVTEKDGTQTRHETFQNMDDKDVSKFEEEWNKKPQRHPTSDLTAWPVPTLDKEDRNIFSKLFDFKK
;
A
#
# COMPACT_ATOMS: atom_id res chain seq x y z
N MET A 1 45.42 -2.39 25.60
CA MET A 1 44.30 -1.58 26.13
C MET A 1 43.22 -1.54 25.07
N ILE A 2 42.09 -2.22 25.29
CA ILE A 2 40.98 -2.27 24.33
C ILE A 2 39.82 -1.51 24.97
N GLN A 3 39.43 -0.39 24.34
CA GLN A 3 38.39 0.50 24.84
C GLN A 3 37.04 0.03 24.26
N GLN A 4 36.13 -0.39 25.14
CA GLN A 4 34.74 -0.67 24.76
C GLN A 4 34.03 0.63 24.35
N PRO A 5 33.22 0.64 23.28
CA PRO A 5 32.34 1.79 23.00
C PRO A 5 31.24 1.84 24.06
N LYS A 6 31.21 2.94 24.83
CA LYS A 6 30.17 3.23 25.82
C LYS A 6 28.83 3.41 25.11
N GLN A 7 27.87 2.57 25.46
CA GLN A 7 26.45 2.73 25.11
C GLN A 7 25.94 4.04 25.74
N GLN A 8 25.39 4.95 24.93
CA GLN A 8 24.64 6.11 25.44
C GLN A 8 23.16 5.76 25.53
N LEU A 9 22.63 5.76 26.76
CA LEU A 9 21.21 5.69 27.07
C LEU A 9 20.52 7.00 26.61
N PRO A 10 19.29 6.96 26.06
CA PRO A 10 18.64 8.15 25.51
C PRO A 10 18.45 9.25 26.56
N LYS A 11 18.79 10.49 26.19
CA LYS A 11 18.54 11.70 27.00
C LYS A 11 17.04 11.83 27.30
N LYS A 12 16.71 11.80 28.60
CA LYS A 12 15.36 12.05 29.11
C LYS A 12 14.98 13.52 28.88
N ILE A 13 14.10 13.77 27.93
CA ILE A 13 13.53 15.09 27.65
C ILE A 13 12.57 15.42 28.80
N GLN A 14 12.86 16.50 29.55
CA GLN A 14 11.93 17.04 30.55
C GLN A 14 10.90 17.94 29.84
N PRO A 15 9.58 17.75 30.05
CA PRO A 15 8.58 18.63 29.44
C PRO A 15 8.47 19.94 30.24
N SER A 16 8.80 21.07 29.60
CA SER A 16 8.45 22.41 30.08
C SER A 16 6.93 22.60 30.03
N GLN A 17 6.36 23.09 31.14
CA GLN A 17 4.93 23.29 31.30
C GLN A 17 4.46 24.56 30.57
N ASP A 18 4.26 24.46 29.26
CA ASP A 18 3.44 25.41 28.53
C ASP A 18 1.97 24.97 28.58
N LYS A 19 1.10 25.90 28.98
CA LYS A 19 -0.35 25.70 29.14
C LYS A 19 -0.94 25.11 27.85
N PRO A 20 -1.79 24.07 27.90
CA PRO A 20 -2.29 23.42 26.70
C PRO A 20 -3.24 24.35 25.95
N LYS A 21 -2.74 25.00 24.89
CA LYS A 21 -3.59 25.51 23.82
C LYS A 21 -4.21 24.30 23.14
N ILE A 22 -5.51 24.09 23.38
CA ILE A 22 -6.31 23.04 22.72
C ILE A 22 -6.48 23.44 21.25
N PHE A 23 -5.43 23.25 20.45
CA PHE A 23 -5.57 23.12 19.02
C PHE A 23 -5.49 21.62 18.73
N SER A 24 -6.65 21.01 18.47
CA SER A 24 -6.72 19.62 18.03
C SER A 24 -6.05 19.50 16.67
N SER A 25 -4.73 19.23 16.65
CA SER A 25 -4.04 18.90 15.40
C SER A 25 -4.52 17.52 14.95
N ARG A 26 -5.46 17.51 14.01
CA ARG A 26 -6.00 16.28 13.45
C ARG A 26 -4.95 15.66 12.53
N LYS A 27 -4.49 14.46 12.86
CA LYS A 27 -3.71 13.61 11.96
C LYS A 27 -4.65 12.57 11.36
N HIS A 28 -4.54 12.36 10.06
CA HIS A 28 -5.26 11.34 9.32
C HIS A 28 -4.27 10.29 8.84
N VAL A 29 -4.57 9.02 9.06
CA VAL A 29 -3.76 7.89 8.60
C VAL A 29 -4.67 6.96 7.81
N SER A 30 -4.25 6.63 6.60
CA SER A 30 -4.88 5.62 5.76
C SER A 30 -3.88 4.53 5.47
N VAL A 31 -4.30 3.26 5.60
CA VAL A 31 -3.49 2.10 5.25
C VAL A 31 -4.36 1.18 4.41
N SER A 32 -3.80 0.68 3.30
CA SER A 32 -4.45 -0.30 2.45
C SER A 32 -3.45 -1.37 2.03
N THR A 33 -3.95 -2.58 1.82
CA THR A 33 -3.16 -3.71 1.36
C THR A 33 -3.90 -4.40 0.24
N VAL A 34 -3.23 -4.58 -0.89
CA VAL A 34 -3.73 -5.34 -2.04
C VAL A 34 -2.86 -6.57 -2.19
N ARG A 35 -3.48 -7.75 -2.18
CA ARG A 35 -2.79 -9.01 -2.44
C ARG A 35 -3.19 -9.50 -3.82
N GLY A 36 -2.21 -9.59 -4.70
CA GLY A 36 -2.36 -10.15 -6.05
C GLY A 36 -2.19 -11.66 -6.06
N LEU A 37 -2.47 -12.23 -7.22
CA LEU A 37 -2.04 -13.58 -7.58
C LEU A 37 -0.49 -13.59 -7.70
N ASP A 38 0.13 -14.76 -7.60
CA ASP A 38 1.58 -14.95 -7.74
C ASP A 38 2.44 -14.26 -6.64
N ASN A 39 1.97 -14.25 -5.39
CA ASN A 39 2.68 -13.71 -4.22
C ASN A 39 3.04 -12.22 -4.32
N LYS A 40 2.31 -11.46 -5.14
CA LYS A 40 2.44 -10.00 -5.22
C LYS A 40 1.66 -9.33 -4.09
N VAL A 41 2.28 -8.41 -3.37
CA VAL A 41 1.62 -7.64 -2.32
C VAL A 41 1.95 -6.16 -2.46
N GLU A 42 0.94 -5.30 -2.43
CA GLU A 42 1.11 -3.85 -2.34
C GLU A 42 0.56 -3.37 -1.00
N HIS A 43 1.40 -2.67 -0.24
CA HIS A 43 1.02 -1.93 0.95
C HIS A 43 1.10 -0.43 0.66
N LYS A 44 0.01 0.29 0.91
CA LYS A 44 -0.01 1.74 0.80
C LYS A 44 -0.38 2.36 2.13
N ARG A 45 0.42 3.33 2.57
CA ARG A 45 0.21 4.12 3.79
C ARG A 45 0.26 5.60 3.44
N THR A 46 -0.75 6.35 3.86
CA THR A 46 -0.79 7.81 3.71
C THR A 46 -1.01 8.43 5.07
N VAL A 47 -0.13 9.36 5.47
CA VAL A 47 -0.23 10.14 6.70
C VAL A 47 -0.36 11.60 6.30
N ARG A 48 -1.45 12.24 6.72
CA ARG A 48 -1.69 13.65 6.50
C ARG A 48 -1.90 14.37 7.81
N ASN A 49 -1.28 15.52 7.98
CA ASN A 49 -1.49 16.36 9.15
C ASN A 49 -2.24 17.65 8.80
N SER A 50 -2.78 18.30 9.82
CA SER A 50 -3.49 19.57 9.67
C SER A 50 -2.59 20.74 9.27
N SER A 51 -1.26 20.60 9.32
CA SER A 51 -0.32 21.66 8.91
C SER A 51 -0.04 21.69 7.40
N GLY A 52 -0.58 20.73 6.63
CA GLY A 52 -0.41 20.65 5.18
C GLY A 52 0.71 19.72 4.72
N HIS A 53 1.31 18.94 5.63
CA HIS A 53 2.31 17.94 5.29
C HIS A 53 1.64 16.57 5.09
N GLU A 54 2.07 15.87 4.04
CA GLU A 54 1.55 14.58 3.61
C GLU A 54 2.69 13.62 3.27
N GLU A 55 2.72 12.45 3.90
CA GLU A 55 3.64 11.36 3.61
C GLU A 55 2.85 10.21 2.99
N ASN A 56 3.24 9.78 1.78
CA ASN A 56 2.67 8.63 1.09
C ASN A 56 3.75 7.59 0.82
N THR A 57 3.61 6.42 1.44
CA THR A 57 4.49 5.28 1.25
C THR A 57 3.76 4.19 0.50
N VAL A 58 4.32 3.74 -0.62
CA VAL A 58 3.87 2.56 -1.36
C VAL A 58 5.00 1.54 -1.33
N THR A 59 4.72 0.37 -0.78
CA THR A 59 5.64 -0.77 -0.73
C THR A 59 5.06 -1.89 -1.58
N ARG A 60 5.83 -2.35 -2.56
CA ARG A 60 5.49 -3.47 -3.42
C ARG A 60 6.44 -4.62 -3.14
N SER A 61 5.90 -5.83 -3.06
CA SER A 61 6.67 -7.03 -2.76
C SER A 61 6.32 -8.16 -3.73
N ILE A 62 7.34 -8.87 -4.20
CA ILE A 62 7.22 -10.09 -5.00
C ILE A 62 8.15 -11.12 -4.38
N GLY A 63 7.58 -12.16 -3.77
CA GLY A 63 8.38 -13.16 -3.05
C GLY A 63 9.17 -12.54 -1.90
N ASP A 64 10.51 -12.62 -1.97
CA ASP A 64 11.44 -12.11 -0.97
C ASP A 64 11.96 -10.69 -1.26
N LYS A 65 11.63 -10.12 -2.42
CA LYS A 65 12.05 -8.77 -2.84
C LYS A 65 11.00 -7.74 -2.52
N SER A 66 11.44 -6.55 -2.12
CA SER A 66 10.52 -5.42 -1.97
C SER A 66 11.14 -4.10 -2.41
N TYR A 67 10.28 -3.26 -2.99
CA TYR A 67 10.59 -1.91 -3.40
C TYR A 67 9.58 -0.95 -2.76
N SER A 68 10.08 0.04 -2.04
CA SER A 68 9.27 1.04 -1.36
C SER A 68 9.58 2.44 -1.85
N VAL A 69 8.55 3.21 -2.15
CA VAL A 69 8.62 4.62 -2.54
C VAL A 69 7.86 5.43 -1.50
N THR A 70 8.56 6.37 -0.86
CA THR A 70 7.97 7.35 0.04
C THR A 70 8.04 8.73 -0.60
N THR A 71 6.88 9.34 -0.83
CA THR A 71 6.76 10.73 -1.29
C THR A 71 6.28 11.58 -0.12
N VAL A 72 7.04 12.61 0.22
CA VAL A 72 6.69 13.59 1.24
C VAL A 72 6.36 14.90 0.53
N THR A 73 5.16 15.42 0.76
CA THR A 73 4.71 16.73 0.29
C THR A 73 4.67 17.66 1.50
N GLU A 74 5.41 18.75 1.42
CA GLU A 74 5.43 19.81 2.43
C GLU A 74 4.32 20.83 2.21
N LYS A 75 4.10 21.71 3.20
CA LYS A 75 3.04 22.72 3.17
C LYS A 75 3.13 23.69 1.98
N ASP A 76 4.35 23.97 1.53
CA ASP A 76 4.65 24.83 0.39
C ASP A 76 4.42 24.14 -0.96
N GLY A 77 4.05 22.85 -0.94
CA GLY A 77 3.90 22.01 -2.13
C GLY A 77 5.18 21.32 -2.58
N THR A 78 6.31 21.54 -1.89
CA THR A 78 7.58 20.89 -2.23
C THR A 78 7.46 19.38 -2.01
N GLN A 79 7.87 18.60 -3.02
CA GLN A 79 7.84 17.14 -2.95
C GLN A 79 9.25 16.57 -2.88
N THR A 80 9.47 15.66 -1.94
CA THR A 80 10.68 14.85 -1.86
C THR A 80 10.32 13.38 -2.01
N ARG A 81 11.18 12.62 -2.68
CA ARG A 81 10.97 11.20 -2.97
C ARG A 81 12.14 10.39 -2.46
N HIS A 82 11.84 9.34 -1.71
CA HIS A 82 12.81 8.45 -1.11
C HIS A 82 12.47 7.02 -1.52
N GLU A 83 13.48 6.29 -1.95
CA GLU A 83 13.36 4.89 -2.34
C GLU A 83 14.09 3.99 -1.36
N THR A 84 13.56 2.81 -1.13
CA THR A 84 14.19 1.81 -0.28
C THR A 84 13.96 0.43 -0.88
N PHE A 85 15.01 -0.38 -0.85
CA PHE A 85 15.04 -1.70 -1.46
C PHE A 85 15.36 -2.75 -0.40
N GLN A 86 14.74 -3.92 -0.54
CA GLN A 86 15.07 -5.09 0.26
C GLN A 86 15.31 -6.26 -0.69
N ASN A 87 16.47 -6.90 -0.55
CA ASN A 87 16.91 -8.03 -1.38
C ASN A 87 16.94 -7.72 -2.89
N MET A 88 17.13 -6.45 -3.24
CA MET A 88 17.33 -5.94 -4.60
C MET A 88 18.07 -4.60 -4.53
N ASP A 89 18.55 -4.11 -5.67
CA ASP A 89 19.17 -2.79 -5.80
C ASP A 89 18.54 -1.96 -6.95
N ASP A 90 19.06 -0.75 -7.18
CA ASP A 90 18.60 0.17 -8.21
C ASP A 90 18.62 -0.42 -9.63
N LYS A 91 19.53 -1.36 -9.92
CA LYS A 91 19.67 -1.99 -11.24
C LYS A 91 18.59 -3.03 -11.48
N ASP A 92 18.09 -3.65 -10.41
CA ASP A 92 17.03 -4.65 -10.46
C ASP A 92 15.63 -4.03 -10.62
N VAL A 93 15.47 -2.72 -10.42
CA VAL A 93 14.17 -2.03 -10.42
C VAL A 93 13.40 -2.25 -11.72
N SER A 94 14.07 -2.13 -12.87
CA SER A 94 13.42 -2.32 -14.18
C SER A 94 12.83 -3.72 -14.32
N LYS A 95 13.57 -4.74 -13.87
CA LYS A 95 13.12 -6.14 -13.90
C LYS A 95 11.99 -6.38 -12.90
N PHE A 96 12.09 -5.79 -11.71
CA PHE A 96 11.02 -5.85 -10.71
C PHE A 96 9.72 -5.25 -11.23
N GLU A 97 9.78 -4.07 -11.89
CA GLU A 97 8.59 -3.43 -12.47
C GLU A 97 8.01 -4.26 -13.63
N GLU A 98 8.84 -4.91 -14.45
CA GLU A 98 8.36 -5.86 -15.46
C GLU A 98 7.62 -7.04 -14.82
N GLU A 99 8.22 -7.67 -13.80
CA GLU A 99 7.60 -8.76 -13.04
C GLU A 99 6.31 -8.30 -12.35
N TRP A 100 6.28 -7.09 -11.79
CA TRP A 100 5.11 -6.51 -11.13
C TRP A 100 3.92 -6.36 -12.09
N ASN A 101 4.18 -5.83 -13.30
CA ASN A 101 3.14 -5.58 -14.30
C ASN A 101 2.75 -6.82 -15.12
N LYS A 102 3.49 -7.93 -15.00
CA LYS A 102 3.14 -9.20 -15.63
C LYS A 102 1.76 -9.68 -15.17
N LYS A 103 0.84 -9.84 -16.12
CA LYS A 103 -0.48 -10.43 -15.88
C LYS A 103 -0.31 -11.92 -15.55
N PRO A 104 -1.11 -12.48 -14.63
CA PRO A 104 -1.11 -13.92 -14.41
C PRO A 104 -1.38 -14.61 -15.75
N GLN A 105 -0.51 -15.54 -16.12
CA GLN A 105 -0.68 -16.33 -17.33
C GLN A 105 -1.93 -17.18 -17.10
N ARG A 106 -3.03 -16.81 -17.76
CA ARG A 106 -4.20 -17.68 -17.87
C ARG A 106 -3.76 -18.83 -18.74
N HIS A 107 -3.40 -19.96 -18.14
CA HIS A 107 -3.40 -21.21 -18.87
C HIS A 107 -4.81 -21.34 -19.47
N PRO A 108 -4.97 -21.50 -20.79
CA PRO A 108 -6.26 -21.89 -21.33
C PRO A 108 -6.63 -23.19 -20.62
N THR A 109 -7.70 -23.15 -19.84
CA THR A 109 -8.30 -24.35 -19.25
C THR A 109 -8.89 -25.15 -20.41
N SER A 110 -8.05 -25.89 -21.14
CA SER A 110 -8.52 -26.77 -22.22
C SER A 110 -9.17 -28.05 -21.68
N ASP A 111 -8.97 -28.40 -20.41
CA ASP A 111 -9.33 -29.75 -19.92
C ASP A 111 -10.09 -29.75 -18.59
N LEU A 112 -11.06 -28.85 -18.43
CA LEU A 112 -12.17 -29.07 -17.52
C LEU A 112 -13.46 -28.79 -18.30
N THR A 113 -14.17 -29.87 -18.63
CA THR A 113 -15.54 -29.92 -19.17
C THR A 113 -16.27 -28.58 -19.05
N ALA A 114 -16.53 -27.95 -20.19
CA ALA A 114 -17.40 -26.80 -20.28
C ALA A 114 -18.72 -27.15 -19.60
N TRP A 115 -18.94 -26.59 -18.41
CA TRP A 115 -20.27 -26.52 -17.83
C TRP A 115 -21.13 -25.82 -18.88
N PRO A 116 -22.31 -26.36 -19.24
CA PRO A 116 -23.19 -25.67 -20.14
C PRO A 116 -23.42 -24.28 -19.55
N VAL A 117 -22.96 -23.24 -20.24
CA VAL A 117 -23.25 -21.87 -19.86
C VAL A 117 -24.77 -21.78 -19.88
N PRO A 118 -25.44 -21.59 -18.73
CA PRO A 118 -26.88 -21.42 -18.73
C PRO A 118 -27.16 -20.22 -19.61
N THR A 119 -27.88 -20.44 -20.71
CA THR A 119 -28.34 -19.32 -21.52
C THR A 119 -29.27 -18.52 -20.65
N LEU A 120 -28.81 -17.35 -20.18
CA LEU A 120 -29.62 -16.38 -19.44
C LEU A 120 -30.92 -16.15 -20.22
N ASP A 121 -31.99 -16.77 -19.76
CA ASP A 121 -33.29 -16.54 -20.33
C ASP A 121 -33.79 -15.14 -19.91
N LYS A 122 -34.93 -14.71 -20.44
CA LYS A 122 -35.46 -13.38 -20.11
C LYS A 122 -35.93 -13.30 -18.63
N GLU A 123 -36.14 -14.43 -17.97
CA GLU A 123 -36.57 -14.51 -16.57
C GLU A 123 -35.38 -14.31 -15.61
N ASP A 124 -34.20 -14.80 -15.97
CA ASP A 124 -32.99 -14.70 -15.16
C ASP A 124 -32.46 -13.26 -15.02
N ARG A 125 -32.78 -12.37 -15.97
CA ARG A 125 -32.39 -10.95 -15.90
C ARG A 125 -32.98 -10.21 -14.69
N ASN A 126 -34.00 -10.78 -14.05
CA ASN A 126 -34.69 -10.18 -12.92
C ASN A 126 -34.26 -10.77 -11.56
N ILE A 127 -33.33 -11.72 -11.51
CA ILE A 127 -32.88 -12.32 -10.25
C ILE A 127 -32.17 -11.29 -9.38
N PHE A 128 -31.31 -10.46 -9.97
CA PHE A 128 -30.57 -9.43 -9.24
C PHE A 128 -31.52 -8.35 -8.67
N SER A 129 -32.55 -7.99 -9.41
CA SER A 129 -33.57 -7.03 -8.96
C SER A 129 -34.49 -7.59 -7.88
N LYS A 130 -34.81 -8.90 -7.93
CA LYS A 130 -35.58 -9.61 -6.89
C LYS A 130 -34.80 -9.78 -5.59
N LEU A 131 -33.47 -9.95 -5.68
CA LEU A 131 -32.63 -10.17 -4.50
C LEU A 131 -32.36 -8.89 -3.72
N PHE A 132 -32.29 -7.75 -4.41
CA PHE A 132 -31.93 -6.47 -3.80
C PHE A 132 -33.07 -5.44 -3.80
N ASP A 133 -34.31 -5.85 -4.13
CA ASP A 133 -35.51 -5.00 -4.17
C ASP A 133 -35.28 -3.64 -4.85
N PHE A 134 -34.46 -3.60 -5.91
CA PHE A 134 -34.28 -2.40 -6.71
C PHE A 134 -35.53 -2.16 -7.54
N LYS A 135 -36.46 -1.39 -6.99
CA LYS A 135 -37.57 -0.80 -7.75
C LYS A 135 -36.98 0.27 -8.67
N LYS A 136 -37.24 0.13 -9.97
CA LYS A 136 -37.02 1.20 -10.96
C LYS A 136 -37.98 2.35 -10.72
#